data_AF-A0A094HUB0-F1
#
_entry.id   AF-A0A094HUB0-F1
#
_cell.length_a   1.000
_cell.length_b   1.000
_cell.length_c   1.000
_cell.angle_alpha   90.00
_cell.angle_beta   90.00
_cell.angle_gamma   90.00
#
_symmetry.space_group_name_H-M   'P 1'
#
loop_
_entity.id
_entity.type
_entity.pdbx_description
1 polymer ?
#
loop_
_entity_poly.entity_id
_entity_poly.type
_entity_poly.pdbx_seq_one_letter_code
_entity_poly.pdbx_strand_id
1 'polypeptide(L)'
;MRLQLVVPLKTGDTRKKGDKGVEELNGQLWHVSGPLDIEDARDVKFHCISYVWGLGREKPGSFFDNEISISDKTRPALIAAIRAIKASGFEADGPIEEAFWIDALCVPYADGPDRYGTLESMGHIYSAAESVIIIIQDPAWKIILEASSGTTPDALS
;
A
#
# COMPACT_ATOMS: atom_id res chain seq x y z
N MET A 1 4.36 10.96 15.21
CA MET A 1 4.19 9.75 14.38
C MET A 1 5.08 9.90 13.17
N ARG A 2 5.83 8.85 12.78
CA ARG A 2 6.62 8.86 11.56
C ARG A 2 5.96 7.95 10.52
N LEU A 3 5.72 8.48 9.33
CA LEU A 3 5.00 7.78 8.27
C LEU A 3 5.98 7.34 7.18
N GLN A 4 5.94 6.07 6.80
CA GLN A 4 6.62 5.61 5.60
C GLN A 4 5.59 5.46 4.48
N LEU A 5 6.01 5.73 3.24
CA LEU A 5 5.15 5.66 2.07
C LEU A 5 5.90 4.95 0.95
N VAL A 6 5.16 4.21 0.11
CA VAL A 6 5.65 3.80 -1.20
C VAL A 6 5.53 5.00 -2.12
N VAL A 7 6.66 5.54 -2.56
CA VAL A 7 6.72 6.76 -3.37
C VAL A 7 7.35 6.47 -4.74
N PRO A 8 6.94 7.21 -5.77
CA PRO A 8 7.58 7.09 -7.08
C PRO A 8 8.99 7.68 -7.04
N LEU A 9 9.91 7.06 -7.79
CA LEU A 9 11.25 7.61 -8.01
C LEU A 9 11.12 8.86 -8.90
N LYS A 10 11.61 10.00 -8.42
CA LYS A 10 11.57 11.28 -9.12
C LYS A 10 12.79 11.47 -10.00
N THR A 11 12.65 12.33 -11.01
CA THR A 11 13.77 12.72 -11.86
C THR A 11 14.83 13.43 -11.03
N GLY A 12 16.05 12.88 -10.98
CA GLY A 12 17.14 13.39 -10.14
C GLY A 12 17.40 12.56 -8.87
N ASP A 13 16.59 11.54 -8.58
CA ASP A 13 16.90 10.59 -7.52
C ASP A 13 18.22 9.86 -7.78
N THR A 14 18.96 9.61 -6.71
CA THR A 14 20.23 8.86 -6.76
C THR A 14 20.00 7.37 -6.99
N ARG A 15 18.81 6.87 -6.61
CA ARG A 15 18.38 5.48 -6.77
C ARG A 15 18.03 5.17 -8.22
N LYS A 16 18.20 3.92 -8.62
CA LYS A 16 18.00 3.43 -9.99
C LYS A 16 17.38 2.04 -10.00
N LYS A 17 16.89 1.62 -11.18
CA LYS A 17 16.44 0.25 -11.43
C LYS A 17 17.56 -0.74 -11.07
N GLY A 18 17.23 -1.73 -10.24
CA GLY A 18 18.16 -2.75 -9.76
C GLY A 18 18.82 -2.42 -8.42
N ASP A 19 18.64 -1.21 -7.89
CA ASP A 19 19.06 -0.90 -6.52
C ASP A 19 18.19 -1.66 -5.52
N LYS A 20 18.80 -2.00 -4.38
CA LYS A 20 18.12 -2.69 -3.28
C LYS A 20 16.94 -1.83 -2.78
N GLY A 21 15.77 -2.44 -2.64
CA GLY A 21 14.55 -1.75 -2.18
C GLY A 21 13.85 -0.90 -3.25
N VAL A 22 14.27 -1.00 -4.52
CA VAL A 22 13.60 -0.35 -5.66
C VAL A 22 12.87 -1.40 -6.48
N GLU A 23 11.58 -1.16 -6.74
CA GLU A 23 10.73 -2.06 -7.52
C GLU A 23 10.20 -1.34 -8.77
N GLU A 24 10.19 -2.05 -9.90
CA GLU A 24 9.51 -1.57 -11.11
C GLU A 24 8.11 -2.15 -11.18
N LEU A 25 7.10 -1.29 -11.04
CA LEU A 25 5.69 -1.66 -11.04
C LEU A 25 4.94 -0.81 -12.06
N ASN A 26 4.25 -1.46 -13.01
CA ASN A 26 3.52 -0.81 -14.11
C ASN A 26 4.37 0.23 -14.89
N GLY A 27 5.63 -0.09 -15.17
CA GLY A 27 6.54 0.75 -15.96
C GLY A 27 7.12 1.96 -15.21
N GLN A 28 6.92 2.04 -13.89
CA GLN A 28 7.43 3.11 -13.04
C GLN A 28 8.23 2.51 -11.88
N LEU A 29 9.29 3.22 -11.45
CA LEU A 29 10.12 2.82 -10.33
C LEU A 29 9.56 3.38 -9.02
N TRP A 30 9.56 2.55 -8.00
CA TRP A 30 9.02 2.86 -6.67
C TRP A 30 10.04 2.50 -5.60
N HIS A 31 9.96 3.17 -4.46
CA HIS A 31 10.68 2.76 -3.25
C HIS A 31 9.86 3.09 -2.00
N VAL A 32 10.21 2.45 -0.88
CA VAL A 32 9.69 2.87 0.43
C VAL A 32 10.49 4.06 0.93
N SER A 33 9.81 5.13 1.33
CA SER A 33 10.45 6.34 1.86
C SER A 33 11.14 6.07 3.19
N GLY A 34 12.06 6.97 3.55
CA GLY A 34 12.42 7.11 4.96
C GLY A 34 11.20 7.52 5.80
N PRO A 35 11.28 7.41 7.14
CA PRO A 35 10.22 7.89 8.01
C PRO A 35 10.03 9.40 7.83
N LEU A 36 8.86 9.81 7.34
CA LEU A 36 8.45 11.21 7.19
C LEU A 36 7.83 11.68 8.50
N ASP A 37 8.15 12.90 8.92
CA ASP A 37 7.41 13.53 10.01
C ASP A 37 5.98 13.87 9.53
N ILE A 38 5.04 13.92 10.47
CA ILE A 38 3.62 14.07 10.14
C ILE A 38 3.30 15.40 9.43
N GLU A 39 4.11 16.44 9.66
CA GLU A 39 3.95 17.72 8.98
C GLU A 39 4.36 17.61 7.51
N ASP A 40 5.48 16.95 7.23
CA ASP A 40 5.94 16.67 5.86
C ASP A 40 4.97 15.72 5.13
N ALA A 41 4.36 14.77 5.87
CA ALA A 41 3.40 13.83 5.32
C ALA A 41 2.09 14.49 4.86
N ARG A 42 1.72 15.65 5.41
CA ARG A 42 0.50 16.39 5.01
C ARG A 42 0.61 17.01 3.63
N ASP A 43 1.83 17.34 3.20
CA ASP A 43 2.09 17.90 1.87
C ASP A 43 2.25 16.80 0.81
N VAL A 44 2.31 15.53 1.22
CA VAL A 44 2.36 14.38 0.33
C VAL A 44 0.94 13.86 0.10
N LYS A 45 0.48 13.91 -1.15
CA LYS A 45 -0.74 13.20 -1.55
C LYS A 45 -0.49 11.71 -1.52
N PHE A 46 -1.26 10.98 -0.72
CA PHE A 46 -1.14 9.53 -0.62
C PHE A 46 -2.49 8.83 -0.52
N HIS A 47 -2.51 7.58 -0.98
CA HIS A 47 -3.66 6.68 -0.89
C HIS A 47 -3.36 5.52 0.04
N CYS A 48 -4.29 5.17 0.92
CA CYS A 48 -4.17 3.96 1.73
C CYS A 48 -4.66 2.75 0.93
N ILE A 49 -3.97 1.62 1.08
CA ILE A 49 -4.37 0.34 0.50
C ILE A 49 -4.84 -0.58 1.63
N SER A 50 -6.04 -1.15 1.47
CA SER A 50 -6.58 -2.18 2.36
C SER A 50 -6.82 -3.46 1.55
N TYR A 51 -6.35 -4.59 2.05
CA TYR A 51 -6.47 -5.88 1.38
C TYR A 51 -6.43 -7.02 2.39
N VAL A 52 -6.92 -8.18 1.97
CA VAL A 52 -6.84 -9.41 2.76
C VAL A 52 -5.47 -10.05 2.55
N TRP A 53 -4.73 -10.24 3.64
CA TRP A 53 -3.38 -10.82 3.62
C TRP A 53 -3.33 -12.26 3.10
N GLY A 54 -4.38 -13.06 3.32
CA GLY A 54 -4.39 -14.48 2.98
C GLY A 54 -3.32 -15.30 3.72
N LEU A 55 -3.17 -16.56 3.31
CA LEU A 55 -2.24 -17.51 3.95
C LEU A 55 -0.85 -17.53 3.31
N GLY A 56 -0.73 -17.10 2.05
CA GLY A 56 0.52 -17.07 1.31
C GLY A 56 1.49 -16.01 1.83
N ARG A 57 2.79 -16.24 1.64
CA ARG A 57 3.85 -15.40 2.17
C ARG A 57 4.96 -15.18 1.15
N GLU A 58 5.39 -13.92 1.01
CA GLU A 58 6.62 -13.54 0.33
C GLU A 58 7.80 -13.60 1.31
N LYS A 59 8.98 -13.96 0.81
CA LYS A 59 10.18 -14.12 1.64
C LYS A 59 10.80 -12.76 1.96
N PRO A 60 11.57 -12.62 3.05
CA PRO A 60 12.40 -11.43 3.27
C PRO A 60 13.28 -11.11 2.06
N GLY A 61 13.44 -9.83 1.75
CA GLY A 61 14.27 -9.30 0.67
C GLY A 61 13.67 -9.45 -0.73
N SER A 62 12.49 -10.06 -0.87
CA SER A 62 11.91 -10.35 -2.20
C SER A 62 11.04 -9.24 -2.76
N PHE A 63 10.56 -8.31 -1.91
CA PHE A 63 9.77 -7.16 -2.35
C PHE A 63 10.11 -5.92 -1.54
N PHE A 64 10.57 -4.86 -2.23
CA PHE A 64 11.03 -3.62 -1.59
C PHE A 64 12.10 -3.87 -0.50
N ASP A 65 12.88 -4.93 -0.63
CA ASP A 65 13.87 -5.34 0.38
C ASP A 65 13.28 -5.51 1.81
N ASN A 66 12.02 -5.97 1.89
CA ASN A 66 11.32 -6.23 3.13
C ASN A 66 12.13 -7.08 4.13
N GLU A 67 12.28 -6.63 5.37
CA GLU A 67 13.11 -7.33 6.37
C GLU A 67 12.46 -8.61 6.91
N ILE A 68 11.12 -8.67 6.89
CA ILE A 68 10.32 -9.79 7.38
C ILE A 68 9.47 -10.41 6.28
N SER A 69 8.94 -11.60 6.53
CA SER A 69 7.97 -12.19 5.61
C SER A 69 6.65 -11.40 5.64
N ILE A 70 6.18 -11.03 4.44
CA ILE A 70 4.93 -10.30 4.22
C ILE A 70 3.94 -11.17 3.45
N SER A 71 2.69 -10.71 3.31
CA SER A 71 1.70 -11.40 2.47
C SER A 71 2.15 -11.45 1.00
N ASP A 72 1.93 -12.59 0.33
CA ASP A 72 2.10 -12.70 -1.13
C ASP A 72 1.06 -11.90 -1.94
N LYS A 73 0.05 -11.35 -1.26
CA LYS A 73 -0.96 -10.46 -1.82
C LYS A 73 -0.55 -8.99 -1.82
N THR A 74 0.53 -8.64 -1.11
CA THR A 74 1.02 -7.24 -1.01
C THR A 74 1.36 -6.67 -2.38
N ARG A 75 2.18 -7.38 -3.17
CA ARG A 75 2.58 -6.98 -4.52
C ARG A 75 1.38 -6.81 -5.48
N PRO A 76 0.49 -7.82 -5.66
CA PRO A 76 -0.66 -7.65 -6.54
C PRO A 76 -1.65 -6.59 -6.04
N ALA A 77 -1.81 -6.40 -4.72
CA ALA A 77 -2.65 -5.32 -4.17
C ALA A 77 -2.11 -3.94 -4.54
N LEU A 78 -0.80 -3.71 -4.40
CA LEU A 78 -0.17 -2.46 -4.79
C LEU A 78 -0.27 -2.22 -6.31
N ILE A 79 -0.02 -3.24 -7.14
CA ILE A 79 -0.17 -3.13 -8.60
C ILE A 79 -1.61 -2.76 -8.98
N ALA A 80 -2.60 -3.37 -8.32
CA ALA A 80 -4.02 -3.07 -8.56
C ALA A 80 -4.36 -1.63 -8.17
N ALA A 81 -3.88 -1.15 -7.01
CA ALA A 81 -4.08 0.23 -6.58
C ALA A 81 -3.47 1.25 -7.55
N ILE A 82 -2.23 1.02 -8.01
CA ILE A 82 -1.56 1.85 -9.03
C ILE A 82 -2.42 1.91 -10.31
N ARG A 83 -2.98 0.78 -10.76
CA ARG A 83 -3.86 0.76 -11.95
C ARG A 83 -5.18 1.49 -11.71
N ALA A 84 -5.77 1.36 -10.51
CA ALA A 84 -7.02 2.03 -10.17
C ALA A 84 -6.86 3.55 -10.20
N ILE A 85 -5.77 4.08 -9.64
CA ILE A 85 -5.45 5.51 -9.69
C ILE A 85 -5.27 5.98 -11.15
N LYS A 86 -4.46 5.28 -11.95
CA LYS A 86 -4.30 5.60 -13.38
C LYS A 86 -5.60 5.56 -14.17
N ALA A 87 -6.52 4.65 -13.85
CA ALA A 87 -7.81 4.58 -14.53
C ALA A 87 -8.76 5.72 -14.10
N SER A 88 -8.60 6.24 -12.88
CA SER A 88 -9.43 7.31 -12.34
C SER A 88 -8.99 8.72 -12.79
N GLY A 89 -7.70 8.92 -13.03
CA GLY A 89 -7.17 10.13 -13.66
C GLY A 89 -7.21 9.98 -15.18
N PHE A 90 -7.91 10.86 -15.90
CA PHE A 90 -8.09 10.79 -17.36
C PHE A 90 -6.78 10.86 -18.19
N GLU A 91 -5.61 10.91 -17.55
CA GLU A 91 -4.27 10.84 -18.16
C GLU A 91 -3.71 9.41 -18.01
N ALA A 92 -4.24 8.47 -18.79
CA ALA A 92 -3.85 7.06 -18.76
C ALA A 92 -2.35 6.80 -19.02
N ASP A 93 -1.64 7.77 -19.62
CA ASP A 93 -0.26 7.63 -20.10
C ASP A 93 0.79 8.35 -19.23
N GLY A 94 0.38 9.04 -18.16
CA GLY A 94 1.29 9.78 -17.26
C GLY A 94 1.95 8.92 -16.17
N PRO A 95 3.08 9.37 -15.59
CA PRO A 95 3.58 8.83 -14.33
C PRO A 95 2.61 9.18 -13.19
N ILE A 96 2.52 8.29 -12.19
CA ILE A 96 1.79 8.59 -10.95
C ILE A 96 2.72 9.42 -10.05
N GLU A 97 2.23 10.54 -9.56
CA GLU A 97 2.98 11.40 -8.62
C GLU A 97 2.56 11.14 -7.16
N GLU A 98 1.37 10.58 -6.94
CA GLU A 98 0.86 10.24 -5.62
C GLU A 98 1.57 9.03 -5.01
N ALA A 99 1.66 9.05 -3.68
CA ALA A 99 2.23 7.97 -2.89
C ALA A 99 1.18 6.95 -2.43
N PHE A 100 1.63 5.82 -1.90
CA PHE A 100 0.77 4.80 -1.32
C PHE A 100 1.21 4.43 0.09
N TRP A 101 0.24 4.19 0.97
CA TRP A 101 0.47 3.57 2.26
C TRP A 101 -0.11 2.16 2.25
N ILE A 102 0.71 1.17 2.56
CA ILE A 102 0.31 -0.23 2.71
C ILE A 102 0.99 -0.80 3.96
N ASP A 103 0.18 -1.31 4.89
CA ASP A 103 0.62 -1.72 6.22
C ASP A 103 1.83 -2.67 6.21
N ALA A 104 1.85 -3.64 5.29
CA ALA A 104 2.90 -4.62 5.15
C ALA A 104 4.29 -4.04 4.77
N LEU A 105 4.35 -2.83 4.22
CA LEU A 105 5.59 -2.16 3.82
C LEU A 105 5.89 -0.90 4.63
N CYS A 106 4.83 -0.21 5.09
CA CYS A 106 4.93 1.12 5.67
C CYS A 106 4.87 1.13 7.20
N VAL A 107 4.56 0.00 7.84
CA VAL A 107 4.66 -0.16 9.30
C VAL A 107 6.06 -0.69 9.63
N PRO A 108 6.82 -0.02 10.50
CA PRO A 108 8.13 -0.50 10.93
C PRO A 108 8.09 -1.96 11.43
N TYR A 109 9.06 -2.76 11.00
CA TYR A 109 9.13 -4.17 11.32
C TYR A 109 9.67 -4.45 12.72
N ALA A 110 10.63 -3.65 13.18
CA ALA A 110 11.18 -3.78 14.51
C ALA A 110 10.12 -3.49 15.58
N ASP A 111 9.96 -4.41 16.53
CA ASP A 111 9.14 -4.16 17.70
C ASP A 111 9.72 -2.98 18.49
N GLY A 112 8.87 -2.00 18.81
CA GLY A 112 9.30 -0.79 19.48
C GLY A 112 8.30 0.36 19.34
N PRO A 113 8.60 1.52 19.98
CA PRO A 113 7.70 2.66 20.04
C PRO A 113 7.23 3.16 18.67
N ASP A 114 8.07 3.07 17.64
CA ASP A 114 7.73 3.51 16.29
C ASP A 114 6.65 2.62 15.66
N ARG A 115 6.78 1.28 15.79
CA ARG A 115 5.77 0.33 15.31
C ARG A 115 4.45 0.50 16.05
N TYR A 116 4.49 0.58 17.38
CA TYR A 116 3.28 0.78 18.19
C TYR A 116 2.62 2.12 17.90
N GLY A 117 3.41 3.20 17.79
CA GLY A 117 2.89 4.52 17.46
C GLY A 117 2.22 4.56 16.09
N THR A 118 2.76 3.86 15.09
CA THR A 118 2.11 3.74 13.78
C THR A 118 0.81 2.94 13.85
N LEU A 119 0.79 1.83 14.59
CA LEU A 119 -0.42 1.01 14.75
C LEU A 119 -1.53 1.74 15.52
N GLU A 120 -1.19 2.42 16.61
CA GLU A 120 -2.11 3.28 17.38
C GLU A 120 -2.65 4.43 16.53
N SER A 121 -1.86 4.93 15.59
CA SER A 121 -2.22 6.04 14.72
C SER A 121 -2.87 5.63 13.40
N MET A 122 -3.15 4.33 13.16
CA MET A 122 -3.73 3.86 11.91
C MET A 122 -4.98 4.63 11.51
N GLY A 123 -5.90 4.87 12.47
CA GLY A 123 -7.10 5.65 12.21
C GLY A 123 -6.82 7.06 11.69
N HIS A 124 -5.75 7.70 12.19
CA HIS A 124 -5.31 9.00 11.70
C HIS A 124 -4.70 8.91 10.30
N ILE A 125 -3.89 7.88 10.02
CA ILE A 125 -3.29 7.65 8.69
C ILE A 125 -4.39 7.49 7.63
N TYR A 126 -5.39 6.63 7.88
CA TYR A 126 -6.53 6.46 6.98
C TYR A 126 -7.34 7.74 6.80
N SER A 127 -7.52 8.52 7.87
CA SER A 127 -8.26 9.79 7.81
C SER A 127 -7.51 10.90 7.07
N ALA A 128 -6.19 10.82 6.97
CA ALA A 128 -5.35 11.81 6.29
C ALA A 128 -5.10 11.48 4.81
N ALA A 129 -5.38 10.25 4.37
CA ALA A 129 -5.21 9.84 2.99
C ALA A 129 -6.24 10.51 2.06
N GLU A 130 -5.85 10.77 0.81
CA GLU A 130 -6.75 11.28 -0.23
C GLU A 130 -7.89 10.30 -0.53
N SER A 131 -7.58 9.00 -0.46
CA SER A 131 -8.59 7.94 -0.54
C SER A 131 -8.08 6.63 0.08
N VAL A 132 -9.02 5.71 0.29
CA VAL A 132 -8.74 4.34 0.70
C VAL A 132 -9.15 3.40 -0.43
N ILE A 133 -8.19 2.68 -0.98
CA ILE A 133 -8.40 1.70 -2.05
C ILE A 133 -8.52 0.32 -1.39
N ILE A 134 -9.71 -0.27 -1.48
CA ILE A 134 -10.00 -1.60 -0.95
C ILE A 134 -9.86 -2.62 -2.08
N ILE A 135 -8.89 -3.52 -1.96
CA ILE A 135 -8.66 -4.59 -2.93
C ILE A 135 -9.48 -5.82 -2.50
N ILE A 136 -10.51 -6.11 -3.27
CA ILE A 136 -11.44 -7.22 -3.02
C ILE A 136 -10.95 -8.45 -3.79
N GLN A 137 -11.00 -9.62 -3.14
CA GLN A 137 -10.74 -10.91 -3.77
C GLN A 137 -12.05 -11.66 -4.06
N ASP A 138 -12.05 -12.58 -5.01
CA ASP A 138 -13.26 -13.27 -5.48
C ASP A 138 -14.18 -13.81 -4.37
N PRO A 139 -13.69 -14.46 -3.28
CA PRO A 139 -14.57 -14.92 -2.21
C PRO A 139 -15.27 -13.76 -1.48
N ALA A 140 -14.55 -12.65 -1.27
CA ALA A 140 -15.10 -11.47 -0.62
C ALA A 140 -16.11 -10.73 -1.50
N TRP A 141 -15.94 -10.77 -2.83
CA TRP A 141 -16.92 -10.20 -3.76
C TRP A 141 -18.26 -10.92 -3.69
N LYS A 142 -18.25 -12.26 -3.55
CA LYS A 142 -19.47 -13.05 -3.37
C LYS A 142 -20.24 -12.64 -2.12
N ILE A 143 -19.55 -12.43 -0.99
CA ILE A 143 -20.16 -11.96 0.27
C ILE A 143 -20.83 -10.59 0.07
N ILE A 144 -20.18 -9.68 -0.65
CA ILE A 144 -20.74 -8.35 -0.95
C ILE A 144 -22.02 -8.49 -1.79
N LEU A 145 -21.99 -9.33 -2.83
CA LEU A 145 -23.17 -9.58 -3.67
C LEU A 145 -24.34 -10.15 -2.84
N GLU A 146 -24.07 -11.16 -2.00
CA GLU A 146 -25.08 -11.76 -1.13
C GLU A 146 -25.64 -10.75 -0.14
N ALA A 147 -24.79 -10.01 0.58
CA ALA A 147 -25.21 -8.99 1.53
C ALA A 147 -26.03 -7.88 0.86
N SER A 148 -25.63 -7.44 -0.34
CA SER A 148 -26.33 -6.39 -1.10
C SER A 148 -27.69 -6.84 -1.65
N SER A 149 -27.92 -8.16 -1.76
CA SER A 149 -29.19 -8.74 -2.19
C SER A 149 -30.26 -8.75 -1.08
N GLY A 150 -29.92 -8.28 0.12
CA GLY A 150 -30.83 -8.22 1.28
C GLY A 150 -30.87 -9.52 2.11
N THR A 151 -30.05 -10.51 1.76
CA THR A 151 -29.85 -11.73 2.56
C THR A 151 -28.56 -11.55 3.35
N THR A 152 -28.61 -11.57 4.69
CA THR A 152 -27.38 -11.54 5.49
C THR A 152 -26.57 -12.80 5.19
N PRO A 153 -25.32 -12.70 4.69
CA PRO A 153 -24.50 -13.87 4.44
C PRO A 153 -24.21 -14.59 5.75
N ASP A 154 -24.31 -15.92 5.77
CA ASP A 154 -23.84 -16.70 6.91
C ASP A 154 -22.32 -16.49 7.05
N ALA A 155 -21.86 -16.16 8.25
CA ALA A 155 -20.50 -15.67 8.49
C ALA A 155 -19.35 -16.65 8.13
N LEU A 156 -19.65 -17.84 7.60
CA LEU A 156 -18.71 -18.96 7.46
C LEU A 156 -18.94 -19.86 6.22
N SER A 157 -19.67 -19.43 5.19
CA SER A 157 -19.84 -20.22 3.95
C SER A 157 -18.82 -19.92 2.87
#